data_AF-A0A212KHH1-F1
#
_entry.id   AF-A0A212KHH1-F1
#
_cell.length_a   1.000
_cell.length_b   1.000
_cell.length_c   1.000
_cell.angle_alpha   90.00
_cell.angle_beta   90.00
_cell.angle_gamma   90.00
#
_symmetry.space_group_name_H-M   'P 1'
#
loop_
_entity.id
_entity.type
_entity.pdbx_description
1 polymer ?
#
loop_
_entity_poly.entity_id
_entity_poly.type
_entity_poly.pdbx_seq_one_letter_code
_entity_poly.pdbx_strand_id
1 'polypeptide(L)'
;MKTLAVGSIVESVCGKCNDVMGHTIMAMVGSEIVKVECRVCKSQHRYRPPARVGGGKTTVTMKKGRDGDPVASRQTAMAQATRPVAPKAARKPSSAMVAAMASLEAWQKAMRAHEGETPRSYAMAESFAAGEYIGHPTFGLGVVTGLVPPDKMDILFEAGVKRLLCNKE
;
A
#
# COMPACT_ATOMS: atom_id res chain seq x y z
N MET A 1 -37.13 -5.89 -10.50
CA MET A 1 -35.89 -5.08 -10.41
C MET A 1 -35.39 -5.16 -8.98
N LYS A 2 -34.09 -5.38 -8.71
CA LYS A 2 -33.57 -5.41 -7.34
C LYS A 2 -33.34 -3.99 -6.85
N THR A 3 -34.35 -3.42 -6.19
CA THR A 3 -34.23 -2.11 -5.52
C THR A 3 -33.22 -2.24 -4.38
N LEU A 4 -32.11 -1.51 -4.47
CA LEU A 4 -31.13 -1.44 -3.40
C LEU A 4 -31.67 -0.43 -2.37
N ALA A 5 -31.87 -0.88 -1.12
CA ALA A 5 -32.27 -0.05 0.01
C ALA A 5 -31.31 -0.27 1.20
N VAL A 6 -31.34 0.62 2.19
CA VAL A 6 -30.64 0.40 3.46
C VAL A 6 -31.09 -0.93 4.07
N GLY A 7 -30.14 -1.72 4.60
CA GLY A 7 -30.36 -3.11 5.02
C GLY A 7 -30.22 -4.17 3.91
N SER A 8 -30.19 -3.79 2.64
CA SER A 8 -29.94 -4.73 1.53
C SER A 8 -28.49 -5.23 1.52
N ILE A 9 -28.28 -6.40 0.92
CA ILE A 9 -26.95 -7.01 0.74
C ILE A 9 -26.40 -6.59 -0.64
N VAL A 10 -25.16 -6.10 -0.67
CA VAL A 10 -24.41 -5.72 -1.88
C VAL A 10 -23.00 -6.29 -1.84
N GLU A 11 -22.45 -6.63 -3.00
CA GLU A 11 -21.07 -7.12 -3.11
C GLU A 11 -20.09 -5.94 -3.13
N SER A 12 -19.08 -5.97 -2.25
CA SER A 12 -18.07 -4.92 -2.16
C SER A 12 -16.72 -5.48 -1.70
N VAL A 13 -15.62 -4.87 -2.14
CA VAL A 13 -14.25 -5.23 -1.72
C VAL A 13 -14.03 -4.75 -0.29
N CYS A 14 -13.90 -5.66 0.68
CA CYS A 14 -13.58 -5.27 2.05
C CYS A 14 -12.09 -4.99 2.22
N GLY A 15 -11.72 -3.77 2.62
CA GLY A 15 -10.31 -3.44 2.90
C GLY A 15 -9.68 -4.17 4.10
N LYS A 16 -10.49 -4.79 4.98
CA LYS A 16 -10.01 -5.59 6.12
C LYS A 16 -9.92 -7.08 5.83
N CYS A 17 -10.88 -7.64 5.10
CA CYS A 17 -10.85 -9.05 4.68
C CYS A 17 -10.02 -9.28 3.41
N ASN A 18 -9.70 -8.20 2.68
CA ASN A 18 -9.01 -8.19 1.39
C ASN A 18 -9.70 -9.02 0.28
N ASP A 19 -11.03 -9.11 0.32
CA ASP A 19 -11.83 -9.99 -0.53
C ASP A 19 -13.18 -9.35 -0.94
N VAL A 20 -13.83 -9.89 -1.99
CA VAL A 20 -15.14 -9.44 -2.51
C VAL A 20 -16.26 -10.21 -1.82
N MET A 21 -16.91 -9.58 -0.86
CA MET A 21 -17.91 -10.24 -0.01
C MET A 21 -19.22 -9.48 0.07
N GLY A 22 -20.27 -10.15 0.52
CA GLY A 22 -21.56 -9.55 0.84
C GLY A 22 -21.47 -8.59 2.03
N HIS A 23 -21.78 -7.33 1.78
CA HIS A 23 -21.88 -6.26 2.78
C HIS A 23 -23.33 -5.81 2.93
N THR A 24 -23.71 -5.39 4.13
CA THR A 24 -25.03 -4.78 4.37
C THR A 24 -24.92 -3.26 4.18
N ILE A 25 -25.84 -2.67 3.42
CA ILE A 25 -25.85 -1.22 3.18
C ILE A 25 -26.37 -0.50 4.42
N MET A 26 -25.59 0.43 4.97
CA MET A 26 -25.98 1.22 6.15
C MET A 26 -26.43 2.64 5.80
N ALA A 27 -25.81 3.27 4.79
CA ALA A 27 -26.14 4.63 4.40
C ALA A 27 -26.12 4.77 2.88
N MET A 28 -27.20 5.36 2.38
CA MET A 28 -27.39 5.77 0.99
C MET A 28 -27.65 7.27 0.96
N VAL A 29 -27.24 7.94 -0.13
CA VAL A 29 -27.59 9.33 -0.41
C VAL A 29 -28.22 9.37 -1.80
N GLY A 30 -29.52 9.64 -1.85
CA GLY A 30 -30.32 9.42 -3.08
C GLY A 30 -30.21 7.96 -3.52
N SER A 31 -29.65 7.75 -4.71
CA SER A 31 -29.44 6.42 -5.30
C SER A 31 -28.02 5.87 -5.11
N GLU A 32 -27.11 6.60 -4.43
CA GLU A 32 -25.72 6.19 -4.25
C GLU A 32 -25.47 5.52 -2.88
N ILE A 33 -24.70 4.43 -2.87
CA ILE A 33 -24.27 3.73 -1.66
C ILE A 33 -23.02 4.41 -1.10
N VAL A 34 -23.15 5.09 0.03
CA VAL A 34 -22.03 5.81 0.65
C VAL A 34 -21.26 4.93 1.65
N LYS A 35 -21.96 4.10 2.43
CA LYS A 35 -21.36 3.33 3.54
C LYS A 35 -21.97 1.94 3.71
N VAL A 36 -21.11 0.94 3.86
CA VAL A 36 -21.47 -0.50 3.95
C VAL A 36 -20.76 -1.19 5.11
N GLU A 37 -21.40 -2.21 5.70
CA GLU A 37 -20.84 -3.05 6.77
C GLU A 37 -20.49 -4.43 6.24
N CYS A 38 -19.26 -4.91 6.50
CA CYS A 38 -18.88 -6.27 6.14
C CYS A 38 -19.59 -7.29 7.04
N ARG A 39 -20.31 -8.25 6.44
CA ARG A 39 -21.01 -9.29 7.23
C ARG A 39 -20.06 -10.23 7.98
N VAL A 40 -18.81 -10.35 7.52
CA VAL A 40 -17.76 -11.19 8.12
C VAL A 40 -17.04 -10.47 9.27
N CYS A 41 -16.35 -9.36 8.99
CA CYS A 41 -15.51 -8.68 9.99
C CYS A 41 -16.21 -7.53 10.74
N LYS A 42 -17.50 -7.28 10.47
CA LYS A 42 -18.32 -6.17 11.03
C LYS A 42 -17.75 -4.77 10.84
N SER A 43 -16.72 -4.63 10.00
CA SER A 43 -16.11 -3.33 9.73
C SER A 43 -16.99 -2.50 8.79
N GLN A 44 -17.25 -1.27 9.21
CA GLN A 44 -17.94 -0.27 8.41
C GLN A 44 -16.93 0.47 7.52
N HIS A 45 -17.20 0.57 6.22
CA HIS A 45 -16.31 1.28 5.27
C HIS A 45 -17.09 1.87 4.09
N ARG A 46 -16.40 2.65 3.21
CA ARG A 46 -17.01 3.24 2.01
C ARG A 46 -17.22 2.17 0.95
N TYR A 47 -18.34 2.23 0.23
CA TYR A 47 -18.61 1.28 -0.84
C TYR A 47 -17.53 1.32 -1.93
N ARG A 48 -16.94 0.16 -2.22
CA ARG A 48 -16.03 -0.06 -3.35
C ARG A 48 -16.62 -1.17 -4.23
N PRO A 49 -17.13 -0.86 -5.43
CA PRO A 49 -17.68 -1.89 -6.30
C PRO A 49 -16.56 -2.85 -6.75
N PRO A 50 -16.82 -4.17 -6.83
CA PRO A 50 -15.90 -5.09 -7.49
C PRO A 50 -15.81 -4.76 -8.99
N ALA A 51 -14.64 -4.94 -9.57
CA ALA A 51 -14.35 -4.43 -10.91
C ALA A 51 -14.97 -5.29 -12.03
N ARG A 52 -16.25 -5.05 -12.39
CA ARG A 52 -16.73 -5.19 -13.79
C ARG A 52 -18.01 -4.39 -14.12
N VAL A 53 -17.87 -3.59 -15.19
CA VAL A 53 -18.87 -3.13 -16.18
C VAL A 53 -20.00 -2.16 -15.75
N GLY A 54 -19.80 -0.88 -16.11
CA GLY A 54 -20.86 0.05 -16.56
C GLY A 54 -21.69 0.76 -15.48
N GLY A 55 -21.86 2.08 -15.48
CA GLY A 55 -21.27 3.12 -16.35
C GLY A 55 -21.79 4.51 -15.94
N GLY A 56 -20.97 5.56 -16.12
CA GLY A 56 -21.34 6.91 -15.69
C GLY A 56 -20.18 7.89 -15.80
N LYS A 57 -19.96 8.45 -17.00
CA LYS A 57 -18.99 9.53 -17.19
C LYS A 57 -19.60 10.82 -16.68
N THR A 58 -18.94 11.50 -15.75
CA THR A 58 -19.13 12.96 -15.58
C THR A 58 -17.78 13.63 -15.80
N THR A 59 -17.61 14.16 -17.00
CA THR A 59 -16.47 15.00 -17.38
C THR A 59 -16.52 16.30 -16.56
N VAL A 60 -15.61 16.48 -15.61
CA VAL A 60 -15.40 17.80 -15.01
C VAL A 60 -14.53 18.62 -15.97
N THR A 61 -15.20 19.26 -16.91
CA THR A 61 -14.60 20.07 -17.97
C THR A 61 -13.85 21.27 -17.40
N MET A 62 -12.58 21.41 -17.80
CA MET A 62 -11.80 22.64 -17.58
C MET A 62 -12.41 23.81 -18.37
N LYS A 63 -13.04 24.76 -17.67
CA LYS A 63 -13.21 26.17 -18.10
C LYS A 63 -12.98 27.02 -16.85
N LYS A 64 -11.79 27.60 -16.70
CA LYS A 64 -11.44 28.97 -17.12
C LYS A 64 -12.46 29.98 -16.60
N GLY A 65 -12.02 30.77 -15.60
CA GLY A 65 -12.77 31.89 -15.07
C GLY A 65 -12.95 33.01 -16.10
N ARG A 66 -13.74 34.01 -15.73
CA ARG A 66 -13.93 35.24 -16.50
C ARG A 66 -13.55 36.42 -15.62
N ASP A 67 -12.64 37.21 -16.17
CA ASP A 67 -11.85 38.22 -15.46
C ASP A 67 -12.66 39.51 -15.17
N GLY A 68 -12.18 40.29 -14.21
CA GLY A 68 -12.80 41.51 -13.70
C GLY A 68 -11.82 42.40 -12.91
N ASP A 69 -10.67 42.67 -13.51
CA ASP A 69 -9.67 43.70 -13.14
C ASP A 69 -10.30 45.13 -13.17
N PRO A 70 -9.63 46.22 -12.69
CA PRO A 70 -8.19 46.39 -12.38
C PRO A 70 -7.94 46.99 -10.96
N VAL A 71 -6.72 47.24 -10.45
CA VAL A 71 -5.66 48.16 -10.93
C VAL A 71 -4.54 48.14 -9.86
N ALA A 72 -3.21 48.24 -10.05
CA ALA A 72 -2.25 48.32 -11.16
C ALA A 72 -0.88 47.77 -10.63
N SER A 73 0.30 47.83 -11.26
CA SER A 73 0.78 48.55 -12.45
C SER A 73 1.96 47.84 -13.15
N ARG A 74 1.87 47.79 -14.48
CA ARG A 74 2.93 47.89 -15.50
C ARG A 74 4.24 47.06 -15.41
N GLN A 75 4.39 46.20 -16.43
CA GLN A 75 5.56 46.04 -17.34
C GLN A 75 6.89 45.53 -16.72
N THR A 76 7.56 44.50 -17.27
CA THR A 76 8.11 44.45 -18.65
C THR A 76 8.29 42.99 -19.14
N ALA A 77 8.63 42.80 -20.43
CA ALA A 77 8.56 41.52 -21.14
C ALA A 77 9.88 40.69 -21.22
N MET A 78 9.68 39.43 -21.65
CA MET A 78 10.59 38.43 -22.27
C MET A 78 11.80 37.82 -21.51
N ALA A 79 12.11 36.58 -21.93
CA ALA A 79 13.30 35.77 -21.60
C ALA A 79 13.46 35.18 -20.19
N GLN A 80 12.37 34.65 -19.62
CA GLN A 80 12.31 33.37 -18.86
C GLN A 80 13.53 32.96 -18.00
N ALA A 81 14.01 33.85 -17.13
CA ALA A 81 14.89 33.47 -16.04
C ALA A 81 14.08 32.79 -14.91
N THR A 82 14.63 31.67 -14.45
CA THR A 82 14.43 31.02 -13.15
C THR A 82 13.73 31.88 -12.08
N ARG A 83 12.48 31.52 -11.74
CA ARG A 83 11.83 31.92 -10.49
C ARG A 83 11.62 30.65 -9.65
N PRO A 84 12.06 30.62 -8.38
CA PRO A 84 12.09 29.39 -7.61
C PRO A 84 10.67 28.88 -7.36
N VAL A 85 10.45 27.60 -7.63
CA VAL A 85 9.34 26.86 -7.04
C VAL A 85 9.51 26.93 -5.54
N ALA A 86 8.66 27.71 -4.86
CA ALA A 86 8.56 27.66 -3.41
C ALA A 86 8.35 26.18 -3.01
N PRO A 87 9.23 25.61 -2.17
CA PRO A 87 9.26 24.16 -2.00
C PRO A 87 7.93 23.70 -1.42
N LYS A 88 7.20 22.87 -2.16
CA LYS A 88 6.08 22.10 -1.58
C LYS A 88 6.69 21.28 -0.46
N ALA A 89 6.38 21.69 0.77
CA ALA A 89 6.98 21.19 2.00
C ALA A 89 7.14 19.66 1.94
N ALA A 90 8.32 19.19 2.36
CA ALA A 90 8.72 17.79 2.32
C ALA A 90 7.53 16.91 2.73
N ARG A 91 6.95 16.19 1.76
CA ARG A 91 5.85 15.27 2.03
C ARG A 91 6.40 14.26 3.02
N LYS A 92 5.80 14.18 4.21
CA LYS A 92 6.13 13.13 5.19
C LYS A 92 6.15 11.80 4.42
N PRO A 93 7.22 10.99 4.52
CA PRO A 93 7.30 9.71 3.82
C PRO A 93 6.05 8.91 4.12
N SER A 94 5.50 8.24 3.11
CA SER A 94 4.31 7.39 3.31
C SER A 94 4.63 6.32 4.36
N SER A 95 3.64 5.85 5.11
CA SER A 95 3.88 4.81 6.12
C SER A 95 4.55 3.55 5.52
N ALA A 96 4.30 3.25 4.24
CA ALA A 96 5.00 2.21 3.50
C ALA A 96 6.48 2.54 3.22
N MET A 97 6.80 3.78 2.86
CA MET A 97 8.19 4.25 2.68
C MET A 97 8.96 4.25 4.01
N VAL A 98 8.33 4.68 5.12
CA VAL A 98 8.92 4.61 6.46
C VAL A 98 9.20 3.15 6.85
N ALA A 99 8.27 2.24 6.62
CA ALA A 99 8.45 0.82 6.89
C ALA A 99 9.57 0.19 6.03
N ALA A 100 9.67 0.57 4.75
CA ALA A 100 10.75 0.12 3.87
C ALA A 100 12.12 0.65 4.34
N MET A 101 12.23 1.93 4.70
CA MET A 101 13.47 2.53 5.22
C MET A 101 13.90 1.89 6.55
N ALA A 102 12.96 1.68 7.48
CA ALA A 102 13.24 1.01 8.74
C ALA A 102 13.69 -0.45 8.54
N SER A 103 13.12 -1.14 7.54
CA SER A 103 13.55 -2.50 7.20
C SER A 103 14.95 -2.53 6.58
N LEU A 104 15.28 -1.56 5.71
CA LEU A 104 16.62 -1.42 5.14
C LEU A 104 17.67 -1.13 6.22
N GLU A 105 17.39 -0.23 7.16
CA GLU A 105 18.29 0.07 8.28
C GLU A 105 18.51 -1.17 9.17
N ALA A 106 17.43 -1.89 9.49
CA ALA A 106 17.50 -3.13 10.24
C ALA A 106 18.31 -4.20 9.49
N TRP A 107 18.16 -4.32 8.17
CA TRP A 107 18.94 -5.23 7.33
C TRP A 107 20.41 -4.84 7.31
N GLN A 108 20.74 -3.56 7.09
CA GLN A 108 22.13 -3.06 7.16
C GLN A 108 22.78 -3.30 8.53
N LYS A 109 22.01 -3.18 9.62
CA LYS A 109 22.49 -3.51 10.98
C LYS A 109 22.80 -5.00 11.13
N ALA A 110 21.95 -5.88 10.59
CA ALA A 110 22.19 -7.31 10.60
C ALA A 110 23.38 -7.70 9.71
N MET A 111 23.46 -7.17 8.48
CA MET A 111 24.58 -7.42 7.56
C MET A 111 25.94 -7.09 8.20
N ARG A 112 26.04 -5.97 8.94
CA ARG A 112 27.25 -5.61 9.70
C ARG A 112 27.57 -6.56 10.86
N ALA A 113 26.57 -7.24 11.43
CA ALA A 113 26.78 -8.22 12.49
C ALA A 113 27.25 -9.58 11.96
N HIS A 114 26.96 -9.90 10.70
CA HIS A 114 27.39 -11.11 9.99
C HIS A 114 28.45 -10.81 8.92
N GLU A 115 29.16 -9.69 9.03
CA GLU A 115 30.24 -9.32 8.10
C GLU A 115 31.43 -10.28 8.26
N GLY A 116 31.60 -11.19 7.28
CA GLY A 116 32.59 -12.26 7.30
C GLY A 116 32.03 -13.66 7.58
N GLU A 117 30.75 -13.77 7.97
CA GLU A 117 30.05 -15.06 8.02
C GLU A 117 29.71 -15.54 6.59
N THR A 118 30.03 -16.78 6.24
CA THR A 118 29.59 -17.36 4.97
C THR A 118 28.07 -17.58 4.98
N PRO A 119 27.29 -16.97 4.08
CA PRO A 119 25.84 -17.15 4.05
C PRO A 119 25.50 -18.61 3.75
N ARG A 120 24.61 -19.22 4.53
CA ARG A 120 24.09 -20.55 4.21
C ARG A 120 23.21 -20.46 2.96
N SER A 121 23.40 -21.36 2.01
CA SER A 121 22.55 -21.45 0.82
C SER A 121 21.12 -21.79 1.22
N TYR A 122 20.14 -21.02 0.75
CA TYR A 122 18.73 -21.32 1.01
C TYR A 122 18.32 -22.67 0.41
N ALA A 123 17.84 -23.58 1.26
CA ALA A 123 17.28 -24.87 0.89
C ALA A 123 15.91 -25.06 1.53
N MET A 124 14.89 -25.35 0.72
CA MET A 124 13.51 -25.56 1.20
C MET A 124 13.38 -26.75 2.17
N ALA A 125 14.25 -27.75 2.05
CA ALA A 125 14.24 -28.97 2.85
C ALA A 125 15.00 -28.83 4.19
N GLU A 126 15.59 -27.66 4.46
CA GLU A 126 16.38 -27.43 5.67
C GLU A 126 15.63 -26.57 6.69
N SER A 127 15.94 -26.77 7.96
CA SER A 127 15.44 -25.98 9.08
C SER A 127 16.51 -25.00 9.53
N PHE A 128 16.12 -23.73 9.71
CA PHE A 128 17.01 -22.63 10.06
C PHE A 128 16.65 -22.11 11.46
N ALA A 129 17.61 -21.50 12.15
CA ALA A 129 17.36 -20.81 13.42
C ALA A 129 17.23 -19.29 13.26
N ALA A 130 16.57 -18.63 14.21
CA ALA A 130 16.54 -17.16 14.26
C ALA A 130 17.96 -16.61 14.51
N GLY A 131 18.36 -15.60 13.73
CA GLY A 131 19.72 -15.07 13.70
C GLY A 131 20.64 -15.70 12.64
N GLU A 132 20.20 -16.73 11.91
CA GLU A 132 21.03 -17.30 10.84
C GLU A 132 21.05 -16.44 9.56
N TYR A 133 22.20 -16.46 8.89
CA TYR A 133 22.46 -15.70 7.68
C TYR A 133 22.33 -16.57 6.42
N ILE A 134 21.41 -16.19 5.53
CA ILE A 134 20.94 -17.02 4.41
C ILE A 134 21.09 -16.26 3.08
N GLY A 135 21.64 -16.94 2.07
CA GLY A 135 21.64 -16.50 0.68
C GLY A 135 20.50 -17.13 -0.11
N HIS A 136 19.51 -16.33 -0.54
CA HIS A 136 18.40 -16.77 -1.39
C HIS A 136 18.60 -16.30 -2.85
N PRO A 137 18.50 -17.19 -3.86
CA PRO A 137 18.87 -16.86 -5.24
C PRO A 137 18.07 -15.70 -5.87
N THR A 138 16.81 -15.50 -5.46
CA THR A 138 15.94 -14.42 -5.96
C THR A 138 15.96 -13.15 -5.10
N PHE A 139 16.38 -13.24 -3.83
CA PHE A 139 16.21 -12.15 -2.84
C PHE A 139 17.53 -11.65 -2.25
N GLY A 140 18.65 -12.27 -2.62
CA GLY A 140 19.96 -11.94 -2.10
C GLY A 140 20.16 -12.45 -0.68
N LEU A 141 20.93 -11.68 0.07
CA LEU A 141 21.41 -12.01 1.41
C LEU A 141 20.42 -11.49 2.46
N GLY A 142 20.11 -12.31 3.46
CA GLY A 142 19.17 -11.93 4.53
C GLY A 142 19.41 -12.70 5.82
N VAL A 143 18.87 -12.18 6.93
CA VAL A 143 18.95 -12.82 8.25
C VAL A 143 17.58 -13.32 8.68
N VAL A 144 17.49 -14.52 9.27
CA VAL A 144 16.24 -15.02 9.86
C VAL A 144 15.90 -14.17 11.08
N THR A 145 14.78 -13.44 11.05
CA THR A 145 14.32 -12.64 12.20
C THR A 145 13.40 -13.43 13.14
N GLY A 146 12.75 -14.49 12.66
CA GLY A 146 11.92 -15.35 13.50
C GLY A 146 11.42 -16.58 12.77
N LEU A 147 11.10 -17.62 13.56
CA LEU A 147 10.45 -18.83 13.08
C LEU A 147 8.95 -18.75 13.35
N VAL A 148 8.16 -19.19 12.38
CA VAL A 148 6.69 -19.19 12.39
C VAL A 148 6.25 -20.65 12.20
N PRO A 149 6.12 -21.43 13.29
CA PRO A 149 5.80 -22.84 13.17
C PRO A 149 4.45 -23.08 12.46
N PRO A 150 4.28 -24.21 11.75
CA PRO A 150 5.24 -25.32 11.63
C PRO A 150 6.40 -25.05 10.65
N ASP A 151 6.13 -24.63 9.42
CA ASP A 151 7.09 -24.72 8.29
C ASP A 151 7.44 -23.34 7.66
N LYS A 152 7.36 -22.25 8.43
CA LYS A 152 7.61 -20.89 7.93
C LYS A 152 8.67 -20.18 8.75
N MET A 153 9.40 -19.29 8.11
CA MET A 153 10.32 -18.37 8.75
C MET A 153 10.23 -16.98 8.12
N ASP A 154 10.37 -15.95 8.94
CA ASP A 154 10.51 -14.57 8.48
C ASP A 154 12.00 -14.25 8.38
N ILE A 155 12.43 -13.81 7.18
CA ILE A 155 13.79 -13.42 6.86
C ILE A 155 13.80 -11.95 6.46
N LEU A 156 14.67 -11.17 7.07
CA LEU A 156 14.91 -9.78 6.71
C LEU A 156 15.91 -9.71 5.56
N PHE A 157 15.46 -9.23 4.41
CA PHE A 157 16.26 -8.90 3.23
C PHE A 157 16.35 -7.37 3.05
N GLU A 158 17.19 -6.91 2.12
CA GLU A 158 17.29 -5.48 1.74
C GLU A 158 15.93 -4.87 1.37
N ALA A 159 15.11 -5.63 0.63
CA ALA A 159 13.75 -5.25 0.25
C ALA A 159 12.71 -5.32 1.39
N GLY A 160 13.11 -5.76 2.57
CA GLY A 160 12.27 -5.93 3.76
C GLY A 160 12.08 -7.37 4.23
N VAL A 161 11.25 -7.54 5.26
CA VAL A 161 10.93 -8.87 5.82
C VAL A 161 10.09 -9.68 4.83
N LYS A 162 10.55 -10.87 4.48
CA LYS A 162 9.81 -11.86 3.69
C LYS A 162 9.62 -13.15 4.46
N ARG A 163 8.41 -13.70 4.38
CA ARG A 163 8.10 -15.04 4.89
C ARG A 163 8.45 -16.09 3.85
N LEU A 164 9.42 -16.93 4.13
CA LEU A 164 9.79 -18.09 3.32
C LEU A 164 9.35 -19.39 3.99
N LEU A 165 9.39 -20.49 3.23
CA LEU A 165 9.09 -21.83 3.71
C LEU A 165 10.40 -22.54 4.06
N CYS A 166 10.47 -23.12 5.25
CA CYS A 166 11.52 -24.05 5.66
C CYS A 166 10.88 -25.44 5.87
N ASN A 167 11.68 -26.50 5.98
CA ASN A 167 11.16 -27.84 6.29
C ASN A 167 10.07 -28.34 5.32
N LYS A 168 10.33 -28.30 4.00
CA LYS A 168 9.48 -29.01 3.04
C LYS A 168 9.82 -30.51 3.06
N GLU A 169 9.04 -31.27 3.84
CA GLU A 169 8.91 -32.73 3.77
C GLU A 169 8.29 -33.19 2.43
#